data_AF-A0A520QK18-F1
#
_entry.id   AF-A0A520QK18-F1
#
_cell.length_a   1.000
_cell.length_b   1.000
_cell.length_c   1.000
_cell.angle_alpha   90.00
_cell.angle_beta   90.00
_cell.angle_gamma   90.00
#
_symmetry.space_group_name_H-M   'P 1'
#
loop_
_entity.id
_entity.type
_entity.pdbx_description
1 polymer ?
#
loop_
_entity_poly.entity_id
_entity_poly.type
_entity_poly.pdbx_seq_one_letter_code
_entity_poly.pdbx_strand_id
1 'polypeptide(L)'
;MSDLDQTIIAPPPFIEVELVYEAGRAGLTGRGWCALQIWTLNRVYDVDWGMRCFCVTDRATDEPIPGHQLLNAKLTGGQKRDGHQLELLYPVPAPGVAAVFEVGEGKAAEYVTTSEVSRVVMRVRVISVTEELKEPSWKGLSGSFEVPPELGGTRPGHSES
;
A
#
# COMPACT_ATOMS: atom_id res chain seq x y z
N MET A 1 -20.49 39.22 -21.31
CA MET A 1 -19.22 38.47 -21.25
C MET A 1 -19.15 37.89 -19.85
N SER A 2 -19.65 36.67 -19.71
CA SER A 2 -19.68 35.93 -18.46
C SER A 2 -18.31 35.30 -18.24
N ASP A 3 -17.65 35.70 -17.16
CA ASP A 3 -16.48 35.02 -16.61
C ASP A 3 -16.87 33.56 -16.32
N LEU A 4 -16.45 32.66 -17.20
CA LEU A 4 -16.41 31.24 -16.90
C LEU A 4 -15.28 31.08 -15.88
N ASP A 5 -15.69 31.05 -14.62
CA ASP A 5 -14.96 30.58 -13.47
C ASP A 5 -14.30 29.25 -13.81
N GLN A 6 -13.05 29.30 -14.28
CA GLN A 6 -12.19 28.15 -14.46
C GLN A 6 -11.72 27.71 -13.07
N THR A 7 -12.66 27.23 -12.26
CA THR A 7 -12.33 26.32 -11.18
C THR A 7 -11.77 25.08 -11.87
N ILE A 8 -10.45 25.06 -12.07
CA ILE A 8 -9.72 23.83 -12.32
C ILE A 8 -10.02 22.97 -11.10
N ILE A 9 -11.00 22.06 -11.23
CA ILE A 9 -11.23 21.01 -10.27
C ILE A 9 -9.98 20.14 -10.39
N ALA A 10 -8.98 20.43 -9.57
CA ALA A 10 -7.84 19.55 -9.43
C ALA A 10 -8.42 18.16 -9.11
N PRO A 11 -8.01 17.11 -9.85
CA PRO A 11 -8.52 15.78 -9.57
C PRO A 11 -8.32 15.48 -8.09
N PRO A 12 -9.29 14.80 -7.43
CA PRO A 12 -9.16 14.46 -6.03
C PRO A 12 -7.83 13.75 -5.80
N PRO A 13 -7.16 13.98 -4.66
CA PRO A 13 -5.84 13.43 -4.42
C PRO A 13 -5.89 11.90 -4.60
N PHE A 14 -5.18 11.41 -5.60
CA PHE A 14 -5.18 9.99 -5.96
C PHE A 14 -3.80 9.39 -5.73
N ILE A 15 -3.79 8.08 -5.50
CA ILE A 15 -2.57 7.30 -5.42
C ILE A 15 -2.23 6.89 -6.84
N GLU A 16 -1.06 7.31 -7.32
CA GLU A 16 -0.57 6.93 -8.64
C GLU A 16 -0.17 5.46 -8.63
N VAL A 17 -0.54 4.72 -9.67
CA VAL A 17 -0.14 3.31 -9.83
C VAL A 17 0.80 3.20 -11.03
N GLU A 18 2.03 2.79 -10.76
CA GLU A 18 3.06 2.55 -11.75
C GLU A 18 3.25 1.04 -11.93
N LEU A 19 3.04 0.54 -13.14
CA LEU A 19 3.35 -0.85 -13.49
C LEU A 19 4.81 -0.95 -13.92
N VAL A 20 5.60 -1.73 -13.18
CA VAL A 20 7.01 -1.97 -13.48
C VAL A 20 7.17 -3.37 -14.04
N TYR A 21 7.40 -3.46 -15.34
CA TYR A 21 7.55 -4.71 -16.07
C TYR A 21 9.00 -5.21 -15.95
N GLU A 22 9.18 -6.43 -15.45
CA GLU A 22 10.47 -7.10 -15.32
C GLU A 22 10.42 -8.46 -16.06
N ALA A 23 11.42 -8.73 -16.90
CA ALA A 23 11.61 -10.04 -17.54
C ALA A 23 12.57 -10.89 -16.70
N GLY A 24 12.14 -12.08 -16.24
CA GLY A 24 13.00 -12.93 -15.41
C GLY A 24 12.28 -14.14 -14.78
N ARG A 25 13.03 -14.95 -14.03
CA ARG A 25 12.44 -16.04 -13.23
C ARG A 25 11.62 -15.44 -12.08
N ALA A 26 10.42 -15.98 -11.83
CA ALA A 26 9.68 -15.67 -10.61
C ALA A 26 10.54 -16.06 -9.41
N GLY A 27 11.11 -15.04 -8.76
CA GLY A 27 12.02 -15.21 -7.65
C GLY A 27 13.21 -14.25 -7.71
N LEU A 28 13.20 -13.31 -6.78
CA LEU A 28 14.39 -12.73 -6.15
C LEU A 28 15.24 -11.79 -7.02
N THR A 29 14.80 -10.54 -7.16
CA THR A 29 15.76 -9.43 -7.11
C THR A 29 16.06 -9.18 -5.62
N GLY A 30 17.27 -9.53 -5.15
CA GLY A 30 17.67 -9.41 -3.74
C GLY A 30 17.80 -7.98 -3.20
N ARG A 31 17.34 -6.97 -3.95
CA ARG A 31 17.25 -5.59 -3.48
C ARG A 31 15.82 -5.35 -2.97
N GLY A 32 15.70 -4.73 -1.80
CA GLY A 32 14.41 -4.29 -1.26
C GLY A 32 13.61 -3.58 -2.35
N TRP A 33 12.41 -4.09 -2.63
CA TRP A 33 11.55 -3.50 -3.65
C TRP A 33 10.89 -2.25 -3.09
N CYS A 34 10.99 -1.14 -3.83
CA CYS A 34 10.20 0.05 -3.54
C CYS A 34 8.75 -0.18 -3.96
N ALA A 35 7.89 -0.53 -3.01
CA ALA A 35 6.46 -0.69 -3.23
C ALA A 35 5.73 0.65 -3.26
N LEU A 36 6.13 1.58 -2.40
CA LEU A 36 5.52 2.90 -2.29
C LEU A 36 6.60 3.98 -2.23
N GLN A 37 6.39 5.07 -2.96
CA GLN A 37 7.12 6.32 -2.78
C GLN A 37 6.19 7.37 -2.20
N ILE A 38 6.50 7.84 -0.99
CA ILE A 38 5.74 8.88 -0.32
C ILE A 38 6.51 10.19 -0.44
N TRP A 39 6.01 11.11 -1.26
CA TRP A 39 6.63 12.40 -1.50
C TRP A 39 6.04 13.44 -0.58
N THR A 40 6.86 14.07 0.23
CA THR A 40 6.46 15.19 1.08
C THR A 40 7.15 16.48 0.63
N LEU A 41 7.06 17.54 1.44
CA LEU A 41 7.65 18.83 1.13
C LEU A 41 9.15 18.73 0.82
N ASN A 42 9.92 18.08 1.69
CA ASN A 42 11.39 18.04 1.61
C ASN A 42 11.98 16.63 1.46
N ARG A 43 11.15 15.59 1.52
CA ARG A 43 11.62 14.20 1.61
C ARG A 43 10.83 13.29 0.68
N VAL A 44 11.49 12.23 0.22
CA VAL A 44 10.83 11.07 -0.39
C VAL A 44 11.13 9.87 0.49
N TYR A 45 10.10 9.14 0.90
CA TYR A 45 10.23 7.92 1.67
C TYR A 45 9.94 6.73 0.77
N ASP A 46 10.94 5.89 0.54
CA ASP A 46 10.75 4.63 -0.17
C ASP A 46 10.41 3.54 0.83
N VAL A 47 9.30 2.86 0.59
CA VAL A 47 8.71 1.88 1.48
C VAL A 47 8.50 0.57 0.73
N ASP A 48 8.81 -0.56 1.37
CA ASP A 48 8.60 -1.89 0.81
C ASP A 48 7.17 -2.42 1.03
N TRP A 49 6.86 -3.62 0.51
CA TRP A 49 5.54 -4.25 0.71
C TRP A 49 5.28 -4.69 2.16
N GLY A 50 6.33 -4.80 2.98
CA GLY A 50 6.21 -4.98 4.44
C GLY A 50 5.90 -3.67 5.17
N MET A 51 5.65 -2.59 4.42
CA MET A 51 5.44 -1.24 4.91
C MET A 51 6.64 -0.68 5.66
N ARG A 52 7.86 -1.17 5.42
CA ARG A 52 9.08 -0.66 6.04
C ARG A 52 9.73 0.39 5.16
N CYS A 53 9.95 1.57 5.72
CA CYS A 53 10.74 2.60 5.05
C CYS A 53 12.21 2.19 5.05
N PHE A 54 12.78 1.94 3.87
CA PHE A 54 14.17 1.47 3.75
C PHE A 54 15.10 2.54 3.16
N CYS A 55 14.55 3.61 2.58
CA CYS A 55 15.31 4.76 2.10
C CYS A 55 14.54 6.05 2.34
N VAL A 56 15.29 7.10 2.71
CA VAL A 56 14.78 8.47 2.79
C VAL A 56 15.71 9.33 1.94
N THR A 57 15.15 10.04 0.98
CA THR A 57 15.88 10.90 0.05
C THR A 57 15.53 12.36 0.32
N ASP A 58 16.52 13.23 0.34
CA ASP A 58 16.31 14.68 0.35
C ASP A 58 15.82 15.12 -1.03
N ARG A 59 14.65 15.76 -1.09
CA ARG A 59 14.01 16.10 -2.36
C ARG A 59 14.76 17.18 -3.14
N ALA A 60 15.52 18.05 -2.48
CA ALA A 60 16.20 19.15 -3.13
C ALA A 60 17.52 18.70 -3.77
N THR A 61 18.22 17.76 -3.14
CA THR A 61 19.52 17.25 -3.58
C THR A 61 19.44 15.92 -4.33
N ASP A 62 18.32 15.21 -4.20
CA ASP A 62 18.13 13.82 -4.67
C ASP A 62 19.12 12.82 -4.04
N GLU A 63 19.71 13.20 -2.90
CA GLU A 63 20.64 12.36 -2.16
C GLU A 63 19.93 11.58 -1.03
N PRO A 64 20.27 10.30 -0.83
CA PRO A 64 19.83 9.57 0.36
C PRO A 64 20.30 10.27 1.64
N ILE A 65 19.52 10.14 2.71
CA ILE A 65 19.86 10.64 4.05
C ILE A 65 20.15 9.43 4.96
N PRO A 66 21.41 8.98 5.07
CA PRO A 66 21.77 7.89 5.96
C PRO A 66 21.44 8.24 7.42
N GLY A 67 20.95 7.26 8.19
CA GLY A 67 20.65 7.44 9.61
C GLY A 67 19.40 8.28 9.92
N HIS A 68 18.56 8.59 8.93
CA HIS A 68 17.28 9.24 9.18
C HIS A 68 16.42 8.42 10.15
N GLN A 69 15.72 9.07 11.09
CA GLN A 69 14.97 8.41 12.17
C GLN A 69 13.86 7.47 11.69
N LEU A 70 13.38 7.68 10.46
CA LEU A 70 12.31 6.87 9.85
C LEU A 70 12.84 5.67 9.07
N LEU A 71 14.16 5.46 8.98
CA LEU A 71 14.70 4.23 8.43
C LEU A 71 14.27 3.03 9.29
N ASN A 72 13.77 1.98 8.64
CA ASN A 72 13.11 0.81 9.20
C ASN A 72 11.80 1.07 9.96
N ALA A 73 11.33 2.32 10.01
CA ALA A 73 10.02 2.62 10.57
C ALA A 73 8.91 2.03 9.69
N LYS A 74 7.81 1.63 10.32
CA LYS A 74 6.67 1.05 9.62
C LYS A 74 5.69 2.14 9.23
N LEU A 75 5.41 2.29 7.94
CA LEU A 75 4.31 3.11 7.45
C LEU A 75 2.99 2.48 7.94
N THR A 76 2.21 3.24 8.69
CA THR A 76 0.92 2.79 9.20
C THR A 76 -0.25 3.41 8.45
N GLY A 77 -0.01 4.49 7.69
CA GLY A 77 -1.03 5.13 6.87
C GLY A 77 -0.84 6.64 6.82
N GLY A 78 -1.95 7.38 6.85
CA GLY A 78 -1.96 8.83 6.91
C GLY A 78 -2.92 9.38 7.96
N GLN A 79 -2.73 10.64 8.33
CA GLN A 79 -3.65 11.35 9.20
C GLN A 79 -3.89 12.78 8.72
N LYS A 80 -5.13 13.24 8.88
CA LYS A 80 -5.53 14.62 8.66
C LYS A 80 -6.28 15.11 9.89
N ARG A 81 -5.89 16.27 10.42
CA ARG A 81 -6.61 16.92 11.51
C ARG A 81 -7.38 18.10 10.94
N ASP A 82 -8.68 18.11 11.14
CA ASP A 82 -9.56 19.22 10.76
C ASP A 82 -10.32 19.67 12.01
N GLY A 83 -9.86 20.77 12.62
CA GLY A 83 -10.36 21.26 13.90
C GLY A 83 -10.29 20.19 15.01
N HIS A 84 -11.46 19.68 15.39
CA HIS A 84 -11.63 18.66 16.42
C HIS A 84 -11.73 17.22 15.88
N GLN A 85 -11.75 17.04 14.56
CA GLN A 85 -11.82 15.73 13.92
C GLN A 85 -10.43 15.25 13.51
N LEU A 86 -10.12 13.99 13.82
CA LEU A 86 -8.94 13.29 13.34
C LEU A 86 -9.40 12.21 12.35
N GLU A 87 -9.01 12.38 11.09
CA GLU A 87 -9.22 11.39 10.04
C GLU A 87 -7.95 10.56 9.89
N LEU A 88 -8.09 9.24 9.86
CA LEU A 88 -7.00 8.30 9.68
C LEU A 88 -7.21 7.52 8.39
N LEU A 89 -6.16 7.39 7.58
CA LEU A 89 -6.18 6.72 6.28
C LEU A 89 -5.32 5.46 6.38
N TYR A 90 -5.86 4.32 5.96
CA TYR A 90 -5.18 3.01 5.99
C TYR A 90 -5.35 2.30 4.65
N PRO A 91 -4.36 1.50 4.19
CA PRO A 91 -3.04 1.29 4.81
C PRO A 91 -1.99 2.34 4.40
N VAL A 92 -2.34 3.27 3.52
CA VAL A 92 -1.42 4.24 2.90
C VAL A 92 -1.99 5.65 3.01
N PRO A 93 -1.14 6.69 3.12
CA PRO A 93 -1.61 8.07 3.09
C PRO A 93 -2.10 8.44 1.68
N ALA A 94 -2.97 9.45 1.61
CA ALA A 94 -3.31 10.13 0.36
C ALA A 94 -2.52 11.45 0.25
N PRO A 95 -2.36 12.03 -0.95
CA PRO A 95 -1.92 13.41 -1.06
C PRO A 95 -2.83 14.37 -0.27
N GLY A 96 -2.24 15.38 0.38
CA GLY A 96 -2.93 16.35 1.25
C GLY A 96 -3.08 15.91 2.71
N VAL A 97 -2.55 14.75 3.11
CA VAL A 97 -2.51 14.32 4.53
C VAL A 97 -1.07 14.08 4.98
N ALA A 98 -0.81 14.06 6.29
CA ALA A 98 0.50 13.66 6.81
C ALA A 98 0.64 12.14 6.76
N ALA A 99 1.81 11.61 6.38
CA ALA A 99 2.10 10.19 6.53
C ALA A 99 2.44 9.88 8.00
N VAL A 100 2.03 8.71 8.47
CA VAL A 100 2.27 8.25 9.84
C VAL A 100 3.18 7.03 9.82
N PHE A 101 4.27 7.10 10.59
CA PHE A 101 5.23 6.03 10.78
C PHE A 101 5.28 5.60 12.23
N GLU A 102 5.29 4.30 12.45
CA GLU A 102 5.60 3.67 13.74
C GLU A 102 7.10 3.43 13.83
N VAL A 103 7.75 4.05 14.81
CA VAL A 103 9.19 3.92 15.11
C VAL A 103 9.36 3.08 16.36
N GLY A 104 10.23 2.07 16.29
CA GLY A 104 10.39 1.06 17.34
C GLY A 104 9.45 -0.13 17.16
N GLU A 105 9.31 -0.95 18.21
CA GLU A 105 8.47 -2.15 18.20
C GLU A 105 7.70 -2.32 19.51
N GLY A 106 6.48 -2.85 19.40
CA GLY A 106 5.68 -3.26 20.55
C GLY A 106 5.17 -2.09 21.40
N LYS A 107 5.21 -2.23 22.73
CA LYS A 107 4.61 -1.25 23.67
C LYS A 107 5.36 0.09 23.74
N ALA A 108 6.58 0.14 23.21
CA ALA A 108 7.41 1.35 23.18
C ALA A 108 7.38 2.04 21.81
N ALA A 109 6.52 1.58 20.89
CA ALA A 109 6.42 2.16 19.57
C ALA A 109 5.88 3.60 19.64
N GLU A 110 6.59 4.51 18.99
CA GLU A 110 6.20 5.92 18.86
C GLU A 110 5.64 6.17 17.47
N TYR A 111 4.60 7.02 17.38
CA TYR A 111 4.04 7.43 16.10
C TYR A 111 4.58 8.81 15.71
N VAL A 112 5.28 8.85 14.58
CA VAL A 112 5.85 10.05 14.00
C VAL A 112 5.09 10.41 12.73
N THR A 113 4.75 11.68 12.58
CA THR A 113 4.08 12.20 11.39
C THR A 113 5.03 13.02 10.52
N THR A 114 4.88 12.94 9.21
CA THR A 114 5.61 13.80 8.27
C THR A 114 4.89 15.13 8.05
N SER A 115 5.51 16.04 7.29
CA SER A 115 4.76 17.09 6.58
C SER A 115 3.74 16.49 5.62
N GLU A 116 2.81 17.30 5.11
CA GLU A 116 1.83 16.84 4.13
C GLU A 116 2.47 16.12 2.94
N VAL A 117 1.82 15.04 2.54
CA VAL A 117 2.15 14.24 1.37
C VAL A 117 1.66 15.01 0.14
N SER A 118 2.57 15.25 -0.79
CA SER A 118 2.27 15.90 -2.07
C SER A 118 1.98 14.90 -3.19
N ARG A 119 2.52 13.67 -3.09
CA ARG A 119 2.36 12.62 -4.09
C ARG A 119 2.61 11.25 -3.48
N VAL A 120 1.86 10.25 -3.92
CA VAL A 120 2.06 8.85 -3.56
C VAL A 120 2.12 8.03 -4.83
N VAL A 121 3.18 7.26 -5.00
CA VAL A 121 3.35 6.33 -6.13
C VAL A 121 3.41 4.91 -5.59
N MET A 122 2.43 4.09 -5.96
CA MET A 122 2.41 2.65 -5.72
C MET A 122 2.97 1.92 -6.94
N ARG A 123 4.02 1.13 -6.73
CA ARG A 123 4.70 0.39 -7.78
C ARG A 123 4.32 -1.08 -7.74
N VAL A 124 3.64 -1.52 -8.79
CA VAL A 124 3.23 -2.92 -8.98
C VAL A 124 4.19 -3.58 -9.96
N ARG A 125 4.90 -4.61 -9.51
CA ARG A 125 5.75 -5.42 -10.40
C ARG A 125 4.89 -6.33 -11.26
N VAL A 126 5.19 -6.34 -12.56
CA VAL A 126 4.67 -7.32 -13.51
C VAL A 126 5.84 -8.17 -13.96
N ILE A 127 5.92 -9.40 -13.44
CA ILE A 127 6.99 -10.34 -13.79
C ILE A 127 6.49 -11.27 -14.88
N SER A 128 7.09 -11.21 -16.06
CA SER A 128 6.80 -12.15 -17.14
C SER A 128 7.69 -13.38 -17.01
N VAL A 129 7.09 -14.52 -16.69
CA VAL A 129 7.77 -15.82 -16.66
C VAL A 129 7.42 -16.58 -17.93
N THR A 130 8.42 -17.15 -18.60
CA THR A 130 8.19 -18.07 -19.73
C THR A 130 7.72 -19.40 -19.17
N GLU A 131 6.43 -19.71 -19.31
CA GLU A 131 5.91 -21.04 -18.99
C GLU A 131 6.35 -22.04 -20.06
N GLU A 132 7.13 -23.06 -19.69
CA GLU A 132 7.01 -24.33 -20.39
C GLU A 132 5.61 -24.86 -20.06
N LEU A 133 4.69 -24.78 -21.02
CA LEU A 133 3.28 -25.20 -20.92
C LEU A 133 3.11 -26.51 -20.15
N LYS A 134 2.79 -26.41 -18.86
CA LYS A 134 2.07 -27.44 -18.12
C LYS A 134 0.72 -26.85 -17.79
N GLU A 135 -0.32 -27.37 -18.43
CA GLU A 135 -1.70 -27.03 -18.09
C GLU A 135 -1.90 -27.19 -16.57
N PRO A 136 -2.29 -26.13 -15.84
CA PRO A 136 -2.63 -26.27 -14.44
C PRO A 136 -3.88 -27.14 -14.34
N SER A 137 -3.73 -28.38 -13.86
CA SER A 137 -4.88 -29.22 -13.57
C SER A 137 -5.57 -28.69 -12.31
N TRP A 138 -6.65 -27.94 -12.52
CA TRP A 138 -7.52 -27.39 -11.47
C TRP A 138 -7.96 -28.41 -10.41
N LYS A 139 -7.90 -29.71 -10.73
CA LYS A 139 -8.16 -30.84 -9.82
C LYS A 139 -7.29 -30.85 -8.55
N GLY A 140 -6.14 -30.19 -8.52
CA GLY A 140 -5.26 -30.16 -7.34
C GLY A 140 -5.50 -28.99 -6.37
N LEU A 141 -6.28 -27.96 -6.77
CA LEU A 141 -6.43 -26.72 -5.99
C LEU A 141 -7.74 -26.66 -5.19
N SER A 142 -8.75 -27.46 -5.56
CA SER A 142 -9.93 -27.64 -4.71
C SER A 142 -9.57 -28.57 -3.56
N GLY A 143 -9.07 -28.00 -2.45
CA GLY A 143 -9.04 -28.72 -1.18
C GLY A 143 -10.43 -29.26 -0.88
N SER A 144 -10.56 -30.56 -0.62
CA SER A 144 -11.79 -31.16 -0.14
C SER A 144 -12.10 -30.56 1.24
N PHE A 145 -13.05 -29.63 1.31
CA PHE A 145 -13.58 -29.17 2.58
C PHE A 145 -14.49 -30.28 3.11
N GLU A 146 -13.99 -31.10 4.03
CA GLU A 146 -14.87 -31.96 4.83
C GLU A 146 -15.70 -31.04 5.74
N VAL A 147 -17.00 -31.01 5.51
CA VAL A 147 -17.96 -30.31 6.37
C VAL A 147 -18.00 -31.09 7.70
N PRO A 148 -17.65 -30.49 8.85
CA PRO A 148 -17.79 -31.16 10.13
C PRO A 148 -19.26 -31.55 10.37
N PRO A 149 -19.55 -32.73 10.94
CA PRO A 149 -20.91 -33.27 11.06
C PRO A 149 -21.88 -32.43 11.90
N GLU A 150 -21.40 -31.36 12.53
CA GLU A 150 -22.09 -30.58 13.54
C GLU A 150 -23.01 -29.48 12.95
N LEU A 151 -23.00 -29.30 11.63
CA LEU A 151 -23.89 -28.37 10.92
C LEU A 151 -24.93 -29.08 10.04
N GLY A 152 -25.06 -30.41 10.14
CA GLY A 152 -26.09 -31.21 9.48
C GLY A 152 -27.47 -31.12 10.14
N GLY A 153 -27.91 -29.92 10.51
CA GLY A 153 -29.26 -29.68 11.01
C GLY A 153 -30.28 -29.78 9.88
N THR A 154 -31.07 -30.85 9.87
CA THR A 154 -32.24 -31.07 9.01
C THR A 154 -33.14 -29.83 8.93
N ARG A 155 -33.29 -29.27 7.72
CA ARG A 155 -34.41 -28.36 7.42
C ARG A 155 -35.73 -29.17 7.42
N PRO A 156 -36.81 -28.70 8.06
CA PRO A 156 -38.11 -29.36 7.99
C PRO A 156 -38.69 -29.20 6.58
N GLY A 157 -39.22 -30.31 6.05
CA GLY A 157 -39.78 -30.38 4.71
C GLY A 157 -41.06 -29.56 4.55
N HIS A 158 -41.12 -28.77 3.49
CA HIS A 158 -42.38 -28.32 2.92
C HIS A 158 -42.84 -29.37 1.92
N SER A 159 -43.95 -30.04 2.24
CA SER A 159 -44.75 -30.78 1.28
C SER A 159 -45.60 -29.78 0.50
N GLU A 160 -45.41 -29.71 -0.82
CA GLU A 160 -46.41 -29.14 -1.72
C GLU A 160 -47.10 -30.29 -2.47
N SER A 161 -48.43 -30.19 -2.47
CA SER A 161 -49.41 -31.04 -3.14
C SER A 161 -49.42 -30.87 -4.64
#